data_AF-A0A2M7B0B2-F1
#
_entry.id   AF-A0A2M7B0B2-F1
#
_cell.length_a   1.000
_cell.length_b   1.000
_cell.length_c   1.000
_cell.angle_alpha   90.00
_cell.angle_beta   90.00
_cell.angle_gamma   90.00
#
_symmetry.space_group_name_H-M   'P 1'
#
loop_
_entity.id
_entity.type
_entity.pdbx_description
1 polymer ?
#
loop_
_entity_poly.entity_id
_entity_poly.type
_entity_poly.pdbx_seq_one_letter_code
_entity_poly.pdbx_strand_id
1 'polypeptide(L)'
;MGKTGEIPLQNKFFQIIIFLSGILFFLIPLVPDEKITRWKLWFLETGLFSIIILWTVHKLFYDKINLKISQLNKPVFVWFVFVVFMYIISKNKHVAELELYRVIVSSASFFLFSELYDNKQNRNTVINFWVSGGFLAAIYGIMTHYGGFWIVITPQVDRIFSTFGNPIFFAAFLVATIPLAVFKLIQEREPSYKVLWFFILISFLIALYLTKTRAGWIAFIVSSISFIFLSLDSKAKKKLILIFILVIFGFLFTLKTKNIWIGRQIIAIVEPIEDTLEMKNVLMRQQGHLVIWRDSLRMLFDKPVFGVGLGSFH
;
A
#
# COMPACT_ATOMS: atom_id res chain seq x y z
N MET A 1 -42.75 -26.53 -5.62
CA MET A 1 -41.65 -27.47 -5.29
C MET A 1 -40.45 -27.14 -6.17
N GLY A 2 -39.27 -26.93 -5.58
CA GLY A 2 -38.00 -26.73 -6.31
C GLY A 2 -37.37 -25.33 -6.21
N LYS A 3 -37.05 -24.83 -5.00
CA LYS A 3 -36.19 -23.63 -4.82
C LYS A 3 -35.22 -23.73 -3.61
N THR A 4 -34.81 -24.94 -3.26
CA THR A 4 -33.95 -25.18 -2.08
C THR A 4 -32.56 -25.74 -2.42
N GLY A 5 -32.24 -25.96 -3.70
CA GLY A 5 -30.98 -26.57 -4.15
C GLY A 5 -29.89 -25.63 -4.68
N GLU A 6 -30.20 -24.40 -5.09
CA GLU A 6 -29.22 -23.51 -5.78
C GLU A 6 -28.41 -22.61 -4.84
N ILE A 7 -28.97 -22.28 -3.67
CA ILE A 7 -28.36 -21.40 -2.66
C ILE A 7 -26.99 -21.90 -2.16
N PRO A 8 -26.74 -23.22 -1.96
CA PRO A 8 -25.44 -23.70 -1.50
C PRO A 8 -24.33 -23.53 -2.55
N LEU A 9 -24.64 -23.71 -3.83
CA LEU A 9 -23.66 -23.64 -4.92
C LEU A 9 -23.25 -22.18 -5.18
N GLN A 10 -24.23 -21.27 -5.20
CA GLN A 10 -24.02 -19.83 -5.33
C GLN A 10 -23.09 -19.29 -4.22
N ASN A 11 -23.34 -19.69 -2.97
CA ASN A 11 -22.54 -19.26 -1.83
C ASN A 11 -21.12 -19.86 -1.88
N LYS A 12 -20.97 -21.13 -2.28
CA LYS A 12 -19.66 -21.76 -2.45
C LYS A 12 -18.84 -21.07 -3.54
N PHE A 13 -19.43 -20.77 -4.69
CA PHE A 13 -18.72 -20.10 -5.78
C PHE A 13 -18.27 -18.69 -5.40
N PHE A 14 -19.12 -17.95 -4.67
CA PHE A 14 -18.75 -16.64 -4.14
C PHE A 14 -17.58 -16.69 -3.14
N GLN A 15 -17.58 -17.69 -2.26
CA GLN A 15 -16.48 -17.90 -1.30
C GLN A 15 -15.16 -18.29 -1.98
N ILE A 16 -15.20 -19.03 -3.09
CA ILE A 16 -14.02 -19.31 -3.91
C ILE A 16 -13.42 -18.00 -4.44
N ILE A 17 -14.23 -17.08 -4.95
CA ILE A 17 -13.76 -15.78 -5.46
C ILE A 17 -13.06 -14.98 -4.35
N ILE A 18 -13.62 -14.94 -3.14
CA ILE A 18 -13.03 -14.28 -1.97
C ILE A 18 -11.72 -14.94 -1.54
N PHE A 19 -11.64 -16.26 -1.62
CA PHE A 19 -10.41 -16.98 -1.28
C PHE A 19 -9.31 -16.72 -2.31
N LEU A 20 -9.64 -16.72 -3.60
CA LEU A 20 -8.71 -16.38 -4.68
C LEU A 20 -8.22 -14.93 -4.57
N SER A 21 -9.09 -13.98 -4.23
CA SER A 21 -8.66 -12.60 -3.98
C SER A 21 -7.78 -12.48 -2.74
N GLY A 22 -8.05 -13.26 -1.69
CA GLY A 22 -7.17 -13.42 -0.55
C GLY A 22 -5.78 -13.91 -0.96
N ILE A 23 -5.69 -14.99 -1.76
CA ILE A 23 -4.42 -15.51 -2.27
C ILE A 23 -3.65 -14.43 -3.06
N LEU A 24 -4.33 -13.70 -3.95
CA LEU A 24 -3.72 -12.61 -4.71
C LEU A 24 -3.07 -11.56 -3.78
N PHE A 25 -3.79 -11.13 -2.74
CA PHE A 25 -3.31 -10.13 -1.78
C PHE A 25 -2.24 -10.65 -0.82
N PHE A 26 -2.20 -11.96 -0.58
CA PHE A 26 -1.09 -12.58 0.14
C PHE A 26 0.18 -12.66 -0.71
N LEU A 27 0.05 -12.97 -2.00
CA LEU A 27 1.20 -13.15 -2.89
C LEU A 27 1.78 -11.83 -3.40
N ILE A 28 0.97 -10.78 -3.57
CA ILE A 28 1.44 -9.52 -4.16
C ILE A 28 2.63 -8.85 -3.43
N PRO A 29 2.71 -8.80 -2.08
CA PRO A 29 3.91 -8.27 -1.43
C PRO A 29 5.12 -9.20 -1.54
N LEU A 30 4.98 -10.41 -2.11
CA LEU A 30 6.06 -11.40 -2.28
C LEU A 30 6.58 -11.48 -3.72
N VAL A 31 5.80 -11.02 -4.70
CA VAL A 31 6.27 -10.96 -6.09
C VAL A 31 7.34 -9.86 -6.22
N PRO A 32 8.51 -10.12 -6.82
CA PRO A 32 9.53 -9.10 -7.04
C PRO A 32 9.06 -8.05 -8.08
N ASP A 33 9.35 -6.78 -7.81
CA ASP A 33 9.24 -5.68 -8.76
C ASP A 33 10.62 -5.13 -9.08
N GLU A 34 10.93 -5.03 -10.36
CA GLU A 34 12.14 -4.39 -10.86
C GLU A 34 11.77 -3.20 -11.74
N LYS A 35 12.68 -2.22 -11.88
CA LYS A 35 12.39 -0.99 -12.63
C LYS A 35 12.00 -1.24 -14.08
N ILE A 36 12.58 -2.28 -14.69
CA ILE A 36 12.42 -2.60 -16.12
C ILE A 36 11.29 -3.62 -16.31
N THR A 37 11.32 -4.70 -15.54
CA THR A 37 10.34 -5.79 -15.62
C THR A 37 9.35 -5.67 -14.46
N ARG A 38 8.21 -5.03 -14.75
CA ARG A 38 7.14 -4.75 -13.76
C ARG A 38 6.30 -5.98 -13.43
N TRP A 39 6.95 -7.10 -13.07
CA TRP A 39 6.29 -8.38 -12.81
C TRP A 39 5.21 -8.31 -11.75
N LYS A 40 5.44 -7.52 -10.69
CA LYS A 40 4.44 -7.28 -9.63
C LYS A 40 3.17 -6.64 -10.19
N LEU A 41 3.30 -5.64 -11.06
CA LEU A 41 2.15 -4.97 -11.68
C LEU A 41 1.41 -5.94 -12.61
N TRP A 42 2.14 -6.68 -13.45
CA TRP A 42 1.54 -7.66 -14.34
C TRP A 42 0.77 -8.76 -13.58
N PHE A 43 1.36 -9.29 -12.50
CA PHE A 43 0.70 -10.27 -11.62
C PHE A 43 -0.56 -9.70 -10.95
N LEU A 44 -0.49 -8.45 -10.47
CA LEU A 44 -1.66 -7.78 -9.90
C LEU A 44 -2.77 -7.63 -10.93
N GLU A 45 -2.46 -7.09 -12.11
CA GLU A 45 -3.44 -6.82 -13.15
C GLU A 45 -4.09 -8.11 -13.64
N THR A 46 -3.29 -9.12 -14.00
CA THR A 46 -3.82 -10.43 -14.45
C THR A 46 -4.67 -11.13 -13.38
N GLY A 47 -4.24 -11.06 -12.12
CA GLY A 47 -5.02 -11.57 -10.98
C GLY A 47 -6.35 -10.81 -10.81
N LEU A 48 -6.33 -9.49 -10.86
CA LEU A 48 -7.53 -8.65 -10.77
C LEU A 48 -8.50 -8.92 -11.92
N PHE A 49 -8.02 -8.99 -13.16
CA PHE A 49 -8.87 -9.32 -14.31
C PHE A 49 -9.51 -10.70 -14.16
N SER A 50 -8.75 -11.70 -13.72
CA SER A 50 -9.27 -13.03 -13.48
C SER A 50 -10.40 -13.03 -12.44
N ILE A 51 -10.23 -12.29 -11.33
CA ILE A 51 -11.25 -12.16 -10.29
C ILE A 51 -12.48 -11.39 -10.79
N ILE A 52 -12.28 -10.32 -11.56
CA ILE A 52 -13.38 -9.54 -12.17
C ILE A 52 -14.19 -10.42 -13.14
N ILE A 53 -13.53 -11.25 -13.95
CA ILE A 53 -14.19 -12.20 -14.86
C ILE A 53 -15.00 -13.21 -14.05
N LEU A 54 -14.40 -13.84 -13.03
CA LEU A 54 -15.10 -14.81 -12.18
C LEU A 54 -16.31 -14.19 -11.47
N TRP A 55 -16.18 -12.96 -10.97
CA TRP A 55 -17.28 -12.23 -10.34
C TRP A 55 -18.37 -11.87 -11.36
N THR A 56 -18.01 -11.47 -12.58
CA THR A 56 -18.98 -11.19 -13.64
C THR A 56 -19.74 -12.45 -14.04
N VAL A 57 -19.05 -13.59 -14.17
CA VAL A 57 -19.67 -14.91 -14.39
C VAL A 57 -20.60 -15.25 -13.24
N HIS A 58 -20.16 -15.10 -11.98
CA HIS A 58 -21.01 -15.32 -10.81
C HIS A 58 -22.30 -14.48 -10.88
N LYS A 59 -22.19 -13.19 -11.20
CA LYS A 59 -23.33 -12.29 -11.37
C LYS A 59 -24.27 -12.73 -12.49
N LEU A 60 -23.75 -13.07 -13.66
CA LEU A 60 -24.61 -13.44 -14.81
C LEU A 60 -25.39 -14.74 -14.56
N PHE A 61 -24.81 -15.71 -13.85
CA PHE A 61 -25.44 -17.02 -13.64
C PHE A 61 -26.29 -17.11 -12.37
N TYR A 62 -25.95 -16.39 -11.31
CA TYR A 62 -26.55 -16.61 -9.99
C TYR A 62 -27.23 -15.38 -9.37
N ASP A 63 -27.01 -14.18 -9.91
CA ASP A 63 -27.53 -12.97 -9.31
C ASP A 63 -28.26 -12.10 -10.34
N LYS A 64 -29.20 -11.27 -9.90
CA LYS A 64 -29.64 -10.15 -10.76
C LYS A 64 -28.59 -9.06 -10.65
N ILE A 65 -28.31 -8.34 -11.74
CA ILE A 65 -27.34 -7.24 -11.76
C ILE A 65 -27.88 -6.08 -10.91
N ASN A 66 -27.70 -6.19 -9.59
CA ASN A 66 -28.03 -5.19 -8.60
C ASN A 66 -26.72 -4.74 -7.95
N LEU A 67 -26.19 -3.61 -8.42
CA LEU A 67 -25.02 -2.99 -7.80
C LEU A 67 -25.47 -2.23 -6.56
N LYS A 68 -24.99 -2.64 -5.38
CA LYS A 68 -25.18 -1.87 -4.15
C LYS A 68 -24.36 -0.57 -4.24
N ILE A 69 -25.04 0.57 -4.34
CA ILE A 69 -24.38 1.88 -4.38
C ILE A 69 -24.15 2.36 -2.94
N SER A 70 -22.91 2.26 -2.45
CA SER A 70 -22.51 2.85 -1.17
C SER A 70 -22.27 4.36 -1.30
N GLN A 71 -22.21 5.10 -0.18
CA GLN A 71 -21.82 6.52 -0.21
C GLN A 71 -20.40 6.73 -0.78
N LEU A 72 -19.50 5.75 -0.61
CA LEU A 72 -18.14 5.78 -1.17
C LEU A 72 -18.09 5.48 -2.66
N ASN A 73 -19.13 4.87 -3.23
CA ASN A 73 -19.22 4.61 -4.66
C ASN A 73 -19.38 5.91 -5.46
N LYS A 74 -20.03 6.93 -4.88
CA LYS A 74 -20.26 8.23 -5.52
C LYS A 74 -18.96 8.96 -5.89
N PRO A 75 -18.01 9.23 -4.97
CA PRO A 75 -16.76 9.91 -5.32
C PRO A 75 -15.90 9.11 -6.31
N VAL A 76 -15.89 7.77 -6.21
CA VAL A 76 -15.17 6.91 -7.18
C VAL A 76 -15.78 7.01 -8.57
N PHE A 77 -17.12 7.02 -8.66
CA PHE A 77 -17.82 7.19 -9.93
C PHE A 77 -17.60 8.58 -10.54
N VAL A 78 -17.64 9.64 -9.71
CA VAL A 78 -17.35 11.01 -10.16
C VAL A 78 -15.91 11.11 -10.68
N TRP A 79 -14.95 10.52 -9.98
CA TRP A 79 -13.56 10.47 -10.44
C TRP A 79 -13.42 9.71 -11.77
N PHE A 80 -14.10 8.57 -11.91
CA PHE A 80 -14.13 7.81 -13.15
C PHE A 80 -14.67 8.64 -14.32
N VAL A 81 -15.84 9.29 -14.16
CA VAL A 81 -16.44 10.14 -15.18
C VAL A 81 -15.53 11.31 -15.54
N PHE A 82 -14.90 11.94 -14.53
CA PHE A 82 -13.94 13.01 -14.74
C PHE A 82 -12.75 12.56 -15.59
N VAL A 83 -12.17 11.39 -15.32
CA VAL A 83 -11.05 10.85 -16.10
C VAL A 83 -11.47 10.49 -17.53
N VAL A 84 -12.67 9.94 -17.73
CA VAL A 84 -13.21 9.69 -19.08
C VAL A 84 -13.36 11.00 -19.86
N PHE A 85 -13.90 12.04 -19.22
CA PHE A 85 -14.00 13.37 -19.83
C PHE A 85 -12.60 13.93 -20.19
N MET A 86 -11.64 13.83 -19.26
CA MET A 86 -10.25 14.25 -19.47
C MET A 86 -9.56 13.48 -20.62
N TYR A 87 -9.87 12.19 -20.77
CA TYR A 87 -9.40 11.39 -21.90
C TYR A 87 -10.00 11.91 -23.22
N ILE A 88 -11.29 12.21 -23.28
CA ILE A 88 -11.97 12.73 -24.49
C ILE A 88 -11.35 14.05 -24.95
N ILE A 89 -11.02 14.96 -24.02
CA ILE A 89 -10.40 16.25 -24.37
C ILE A 89 -8.87 16.19 -24.55
N SER A 90 -8.21 15.09 -24.18
CA SER A 90 -6.75 14.98 -24.26
C SER A 90 -6.27 15.04 -25.71
N LYS A 91 -5.27 15.90 -25.95
CA LYS A 91 -4.56 16.01 -27.24
C LYS A 91 -3.69 14.79 -27.51
N ASN A 92 -3.04 14.24 -26.48
CA ASN A 92 -2.24 13.03 -26.59
C ASN A 92 -3.05 11.83 -26.10
N LYS A 93 -3.69 11.13 -27.03
CA LYS A 93 -4.54 9.97 -26.72
C LYS A 93 -3.76 8.81 -26.15
N HIS A 94 -2.55 8.56 -26.65
CA HIS A 94 -1.76 7.41 -26.23
C HIS A 94 -1.38 7.48 -24.75
N VAL A 95 -0.91 8.65 -24.29
CA VAL A 95 -0.56 8.85 -22.86
C VAL A 95 -1.81 8.85 -21.98
N ALA A 96 -2.90 9.48 -22.44
CA ALA A 96 -4.16 9.51 -21.72
C ALA A 96 -4.81 8.13 -21.60
N GLU A 97 -4.64 7.26 -22.58
CA GLU A 97 -5.17 5.90 -22.59
C GLU A 97 -4.57 5.05 -21.46
N LEU A 98 -3.27 5.17 -21.20
CA LEU A 98 -2.61 4.46 -20.10
C LEU A 98 -3.18 4.86 -18.73
N GLU A 99 -3.45 6.15 -18.52
CA GLU A 99 -4.08 6.64 -17.29
C GLU A 99 -5.55 6.22 -17.19
N LEU A 100 -6.29 6.27 -18.30
CA LEU A 100 -7.67 5.80 -18.35
C LEU A 100 -7.75 4.31 -17.98
N TYR A 101 -6.88 3.47 -18.52
CA TYR A 101 -6.79 2.05 -18.17
C TYR A 101 -6.57 1.84 -16.67
N ARG A 102 -5.60 2.56 -16.08
CA ARG A 102 -5.35 2.50 -14.63
C ARG A 102 -6.59 2.85 -13.80
N VAL A 103 -7.34 3.88 -14.21
CA VAL A 103 -8.54 4.33 -13.50
C VAL A 103 -9.71 3.35 -13.70
N ILE A 104 -9.87 2.76 -14.89
CA ILE A 104 -10.85 1.69 -15.15
C ILE A 104 -10.59 0.51 -14.22
N VAL A 105 -9.35 -0.01 -14.20
CA VAL A 105 -8.98 -1.17 -13.37
C VAL A 105 -9.16 -0.87 -11.89
N SER A 106 -8.73 0.31 -11.44
CA SER A 106 -8.89 0.74 -10.03
C SER A 106 -10.36 0.88 -9.63
N SER A 107 -11.19 1.48 -10.49
CA SER A 107 -12.62 1.68 -10.22
C SER A 107 -13.37 0.36 -10.23
N ALA A 108 -13.12 -0.51 -11.22
CA ALA A 108 -13.70 -1.85 -11.29
C ALA A 108 -13.33 -2.69 -10.05
N SER A 109 -12.06 -2.64 -9.65
CA SER A 109 -11.58 -3.30 -8.43
C SER A 109 -12.28 -2.78 -7.18
N PHE A 110 -12.49 -1.45 -7.09
CA PHE A 110 -13.21 -0.86 -5.97
C PHE A 110 -14.65 -1.38 -5.88
N PHE A 111 -15.40 -1.36 -6.99
CA PHE A 111 -16.78 -1.86 -7.00
C PHE A 111 -16.86 -3.36 -6.65
N LEU A 112 -15.99 -4.16 -7.25
CA LEU A 112 -15.85 -5.60 -6.95
C LEU A 112 -15.62 -5.84 -5.45
N PHE A 113 -14.58 -5.23 -4.87
CA PHE A 113 -14.22 -5.49 -3.47
C PHE A 113 -15.19 -4.85 -2.47
N SER A 114 -15.88 -3.76 -2.84
CA SER A 114 -16.95 -3.18 -2.02
C SER A 114 -18.09 -4.17 -1.78
N GLU A 115 -18.35 -5.05 -2.75
CA GLU A 115 -19.36 -6.09 -2.65
C GLU A 115 -18.81 -7.38 -2.00
N LEU A 116 -17.65 -7.87 -2.44
CA LEU A 116 -17.05 -9.10 -1.91
C LEU A 116 -16.84 -9.04 -0.38
N TYR A 117 -16.50 -7.85 0.15
CA TYR A 117 -16.10 -7.65 1.54
C TYR A 117 -17.14 -6.90 2.39
N ASP A 118 -18.39 -6.86 1.94
CA ASP A 118 -19.53 -6.33 2.71
C ASP A 118 -19.65 -7.09 4.05
N ASN A 119 -19.58 -8.41 3.99
CA ASN A 119 -19.58 -9.28 5.17
C ASN A 119 -18.27 -9.15 5.99
N LYS A 120 -18.43 -8.95 7.31
CA LYS A 120 -17.32 -8.87 8.27
C LYS A 120 -16.38 -10.08 8.20
N GLN A 121 -16.91 -11.30 8.04
CA GLN A 121 -16.10 -12.52 7.95
C GLN A 121 -15.20 -12.49 6.71
N ASN A 122 -15.75 -12.20 5.53
CA ASN A 122 -15.00 -12.12 4.27
C ASN A 122 -13.91 -11.04 4.36
N ARG A 123 -14.26 -9.86 4.86
CA ARG A 123 -13.31 -8.77 5.10
C ARG A 123 -12.18 -9.20 6.04
N ASN A 124 -12.52 -9.91 7.11
CA ASN A 124 -11.54 -10.40 8.09
C ASN A 124 -10.57 -11.43 7.48
N THR A 125 -11.07 -12.33 6.62
CA THR A 125 -10.28 -13.30 5.87
C THR A 125 -9.27 -12.61 4.96
N VAL A 126 -9.70 -11.62 4.18
CA VAL A 126 -8.81 -10.92 3.25
C VAL A 126 -7.79 -10.05 3.97
N ILE A 127 -8.15 -9.41 5.08
CA ILE A 127 -7.17 -8.71 5.93
C ILE A 127 -6.12 -9.68 6.46
N ASN A 128 -6.49 -10.91 6.85
CA ASN A 128 -5.50 -11.91 7.27
C ASN A 128 -4.51 -12.22 6.15
N PHE A 129 -5.00 -12.49 4.94
CA PHE A 129 -4.12 -12.73 3.79
C PHE A 129 -3.17 -11.56 3.50
N TRP A 130 -3.70 -10.34 3.45
CA TRP A 130 -2.91 -9.13 3.22
C TRP A 130 -1.84 -8.93 4.28
N VAL A 131 -2.21 -9.04 5.57
CA VAL A 131 -1.27 -8.84 6.68
C VAL A 131 -0.25 -9.96 6.74
N SER A 132 -0.63 -11.21 6.48
CA SER A 132 0.31 -12.34 6.45
C SER A 132 1.32 -12.23 5.30
N GLY A 133 0.87 -11.85 4.10
CA GLY A 133 1.77 -11.59 2.98
C GLY A 133 2.70 -10.42 3.27
N GLY A 134 2.16 -9.35 3.86
CA GLY A 134 2.92 -8.20 4.30
C GLY A 134 3.98 -8.57 5.35
N PHE A 135 3.64 -9.43 6.31
CA PHE A 135 4.55 -9.91 7.36
C PHE A 135 5.76 -10.61 6.75
N LEU A 136 5.54 -11.54 5.83
CA LEU A 136 6.63 -12.22 5.12
C LEU A 136 7.50 -11.24 4.33
N ALA A 137 6.89 -10.25 3.66
CA ALA A 137 7.63 -9.20 2.97
C ALA A 137 8.44 -8.31 3.94
N ALA A 138 7.93 -8.03 5.14
CA ALA A 138 8.63 -7.29 6.18
C ALA A 138 9.82 -8.05 6.73
N ILE A 139 9.65 -9.34 7.03
CA ILE A 139 10.75 -10.21 7.46
C ILE A 139 11.83 -10.29 6.39
N TYR A 140 11.45 -10.52 5.12
CA TYR A 140 12.40 -10.53 4.01
C TYR A 140 13.14 -9.18 3.89
N GLY A 141 12.43 -8.06 3.96
CA GLY A 141 13.04 -6.74 3.96
C GLY A 141 14.04 -6.54 5.11
N ILE A 142 13.70 -6.94 6.33
CA ILE A 142 14.60 -6.87 7.49
C ILE A 142 15.83 -7.76 7.27
N MET A 143 15.68 -8.98 6.74
CA MET A 143 16.79 -9.86 6.43
C MET A 143 17.78 -9.22 5.43
N THR A 144 17.29 -8.53 4.41
CA THR A 144 18.15 -7.80 3.46
C THR A 144 18.96 -6.68 4.11
N HIS A 145 18.55 -6.16 5.26
CA HIS A 145 19.35 -5.18 6.00
C HIS A 145 20.63 -5.80 6.61
N TYR A 146 20.55 -7.06 7.02
CA TYR A 146 21.62 -7.79 7.69
C TYR A 146 22.45 -8.69 6.76
N GLY A 147 22.11 -8.73 5.46
CA GLY A 147 22.77 -9.62 4.50
C GLY A 147 22.23 -11.06 4.50
N GLY A 148 21.09 -11.29 5.15
CA GLY A 148 20.46 -12.60 5.28
C GLY A 148 20.29 -13.05 6.73
N PHE A 149 19.78 -14.27 6.88
CA PHE A 149 19.65 -14.95 8.16
C PHE A 149 19.78 -16.46 7.97
N TRP A 150 20.64 -17.11 8.77
CA TRP A 150 20.88 -18.55 8.72
C TRP A 150 21.32 -19.02 7.32
N ILE A 151 20.56 -19.92 6.69
CA ILE A 151 20.83 -20.46 5.33
C ILE A 151 20.45 -19.46 4.23
N VAL A 152 19.60 -18.47 4.54
CA VAL A 152 19.11 -17.52 3.53
C VAL A 152 20.05 -16.34 3.44
N ILE A 153 20.89 -16.31 2.41
CA ILE A 153 21.80 -15.20 2.11
C ILE A 153 21.07 -14.20 1.21
N THR A 154 21.17 -12.90 1.51
CA THR A 154 20.55 -11.85 0.71
C THR A 154 21.52 -10.69 0.48
N PRO A 155 21.41 -9.95 -0.64
CA PRO A 155 22.20 -8.74 -0.83
C PRO A 155 21.95 -7.75 0.32
N GLN A 156 23.02 -7.31 0.98
CA GLN A 156 22.89 -6.36 2.07
C GLN A 156 22.55 -4.97 1.51
N VAL A 157 21.44 -4.40 1.97
CA VAL A 157 21.00 -3.05 1.54
C VAL A 157 20.77 -2.15 2.74
N ASP A 158 21.27 -0.91 2.65
CA ASP A 158 21.12 0.08 3.71
C ASP A 158 19.67 0.58 3.85
N ARG A 159 18.98 0.72 2.71
CA ARG A 159 17.55 1.07 2.63
C ARG A 159 16.77 -0.12 2.12
N ILE A 160 15.99 -0.73 2.99
CA ILE A 160 15.25 -1.93 2.62
C ILE A 160 14.06 -1.58 1.71
N PHE A 161 13.81 -2.44 0.73
CA PHE A 161 12.66 -2.34 -0.16
C PHE A 161 11.92 -3.68 -0.33
N SER A 162 12.37 -4.73 0.35
CA SER A 162 11.81 -6.08 0.19
C SER A 162 11.70 -6.44 -1.30
N THR A 163 10.54 -6.89 -1.75
CA THR A 163 10.26 -7.24 -3.15
C THR A 163 9.72 -6.07 -3.98
N PHE A 164 9.70 -4.83 -3.46
CA PHE A 164 9.03 -3.69 -4.11
C PHE A 164 9.94 -2.88 -5.05
N GLY A 165 11.21 -3.24 -5.19
CA GLY A 165 12.18 -2.54 -6.05
C GLY A 165 12.51 -1.10 -5.65
N ASN A 166 11.77 -0.51 -4.71
CA ASN A 166 11.94 0.86 -4.24
C ASN A 166 11.51 1.00 -2.76
N PRO A 167 12.37 1.56 -1.88
CA PRO A 167 12.04 1.75 -0.45
C PRO A 167 10.81 2.64 -0.22
N ILE A 168 10.47 3.52 -1.15
CA ILE A 168 9.30 4.39 -1.07
C ILE A 168 8.02 3.58 -1.28
N PHE A 169 8.00 2.68 -2.28
CA PHE A 169 6.84 1.82 -2.53
C PHE A 169 6.62 0.85 -1.37
N PHE A 170 7.70 0.31 -0.82
CA PHE A 170 7.61 -0.55 0.35
C PHE A 170 7.11 0.21 1.59
N ALA A 171 7.59 1.44 1.82
CA ALA A 171 7.09 2.29 2.89
C ALA A 171 5.59 2.59 2.73
N ALA A 172 5.13 2.92 1.52
CA ALA A 172 3.71 3.16 1.24
C ALA A 172 2.85 1.92 1.54
N PHE A 173 3.31 0.74 1.15
CA PHE A 173 2.65 -0.53 1.48
C PHE A 173 2.57 -0.76 3.00
N LEU A 174 3.67 -0.57 3.74
CA LEU A 174 3.70 -0.73 5.19
C LEU A 174 2.76 0.25 5.89
N VAL A 175 2.75 1.52 5.47
CA VAL A 175 1.86 2.56 6.03
C VAL A 175 0.39 2.19 5.88
N ALA A 176 -0.02 1.65 4.73
CA ALA A 176 -1.39 1.18 4.52
C ALA A 176 -1.72 -0.10 5.33
N THR A 177 -0.71 -0.93 5.62
CA THR A 177 -0.88 -2.24 6.28
C THR A 177 -0.89 -2.14 7.81
N ILE A 178 -0.12 -1.22 8.40
CA ILE A 178 -0.01 -1.08 9.87
C ILE A 178 -1.37 -0.87 10.56
N PRO A 179 -2.28 0.01 10.09
CA PRO A 179 -3.61 0.16 10.71
C PRO A 179 -4.41 -1.14 10.75
N LEU A 180 -4.25 -2.01 9.74
CA LEU A 180 -4.90 -3.32 9.69
C LEU A 180 -4.33 -4.28 10.73
N ALA A 181 -3.01 -4.28 10.93
CA ALA A 181 -2.37 -5.06 11.99
C ALA A 181 -2.78 -4.58 13.39
N VAL A 182 -2.86 -3.27 13.59
CA VAL A 182 -3.38 -2.67 14.84
C VAL A 182 -4.83 -3.07 15.08
N PHE A 183 -5.67 -3.02 14.04
CA PHE A 183 -7.06 -3.48 14.10
C PHE A 183 -7.16 -4.94 14.57
N LYS A 184 -6.34 -5.83 14.01
CA LYS A 184 -6.29 -7.24 14.42
C LYS A 184 -5.84 -7.40 15.87
N LEU A 185 -4.77 -6.71 16.27
CA LEU A 185 -4.25 -6.74 17.64
C LEU A 185 -5.29 -6.28 18.69
N ILE A 186 -6.13 -5.30 18.35
CA ILE A 186 -7.17 -4.77 19.25
C ILE A 186 -8.37 -5.70 19.33
N GLN A 187 -8.78 -6.32 18.22
CA GLN A 187 -9.92 -7.23 18.21
C GLN A 187 -9.60 -8.62 18.76
N GLU A 188 -8.33 -9.02 18.75
CA GLU A 188 -7.92 -10.32 19.22
C GLU A 188 -8.16 -10.49 20.73
N ARG A 189 -8.88 -11.57 21.07
CA ARG A 189 -9.23 -11.91 22.45
C ARG A 189 -8.32 -12.98 23.02
N GLU A 190 -7.79 -13.85 22.17
CA GLU A 190 -6.94 -14.95 22.59
C GLU A 190 -5.49 -14.45 22.79
N PRO A 191 -4.87 -14.67 23.97
CA PRO A 191 -3.56 -14.09 24.29
C PRO A 191 -2.43 -14.50 23.33
N SER A 192 -2.40 -15.75 22.87
CA SER A 192 -1.34 -16.28 22.02
C SER A 192 -1.34 -15.62 20.64
N TYR A 193 -2.50 -15.51 20.00
CA TYR A 193 -2.70 -14.79 18.76
C TYR A 193 -2.48 -13.29 18.93
N LYS A 194 -2.78 -12.73 20.10
CA LYS A 194 -2.49 -11.33 20.39
C LYS A 194 -0.99 -11.05 20.43
N VAL A 195 -0.20 -11.95 21.00
CA VAL A 195 1.28 -11.89 20.94
C VAL A 195 1.76 -11.99 19.49
N LEU A 196 1.19 -12.89 18.69
CA LEU A 196 1.50 -12.99 17.26
C LEU A 196 1.24 -11.67 16.51
N TRP A 197 0.06 -11.06 16.66
CA TRP A 197 -0.27 -9.78 16.03
C TRP A 197 0.64 -8.64 16.50
N PHE A 198 1.08 -8.68 17.76
CA PHE A 198 2.05 -7.72 18.29
C PHE A 198 3.41 -7.87 17.58
N PHE A 199 3.93 -9.09 17.44
CA PHE A 199 5.17 -9.33 16.69
C PHE A 199 5.08 -8.89 15.23
N ILE A 200 3.95 -9.17 14.57
CA ILE A 200 3.69 -8.71 13.20
C ILE A 200 3.74 -7.17 13.13
N LEU A 201 3.06 -6.48 14.03
CA LEU A 201 3.06 -5.02 14.10
C LEU A 201 4.49 -4.46 14.31
N ILE A 202 5.25 -5.04 15.25
CA ILE A 202 6.64 -4.64 15.50
C ILE A 202 7.50 -4.83 14.25
N SER A 203 7.35 -5.95 13.53
CA SER A 203 8.09 -6.17 12.29
C SER A 203 7.80 -5.11 11.24
N PHE A 204 6.55 -4.63 11.12
CA PHE A 204 6.20 -3.54 10.20
C PHE A 204 6.81 -2.21 10.60
N LEU A 205 6.84 -1.89 11.89
CA LEU A 205 7.45 -0.66 12.38
C LEU A 205 8.98 -0.66 12.17
N ILE A 206 9.64 -1.79 12.44
CA ILE A 206 11.07 -1.97 12.16
C ILE A 206 11.32 -1.85 10.65
N ALA A 207 10.53 -2.54 9.82
CA ALA A 207 10.69 -2.47 8.39
C ALA A 207 10.48 -1.03 7.86
N LEU A 208 9.48 -0.31 8.37
CA LEU A 208 9.20 1.08 8.01
C LEU A 208 10.39 1.98 8.36
N TYR A 209 10.96 1.81 9.55
CA TYR A 209 12.18 2.51 9.96
C TYR A 209 13.35 2.25 9.02
N LEU A 210 13.60 0.99 8.69
CA LEU A 210 14.71 0.57 7.82
C LEU A 210 14.52 0.97 6.35
N THR A 211 13.32 1.37 5.91
CA THR A 211 13.16 1.97 4.57
C THR A 211 13.90 3.32 4.43
N LYS A 212 14.16 3.98 5.57
CA LYS A 212 14.73 5.33 5.68
C LYS A 212 14.01 6.36 4.80
N THR A 213 12.69 6.21 4.63
CA THR A 213 11.86 7.10 3.80
C THR A 213 11.13 8.12 4.67
N ARG A 214 11.58 9.39 4.66
CA ARG A 214 10.98 10.49 5.46
C ARG A 214 9.49 10.69 5.17
N ALA A 215 9.11 10.67 3.89
CA ALA A 215 7.71 10.77 3.46
C ALA A 215 6.85 9.61 3.99
N GLY A 216 7.43 8.43 4.21
CA GLY A 216 6.75 7.26 4.79
C GLY A 216 6.35 7.51 6.25
N TRP A 217 7.19 8.18 7.04
CA TRP A 217 6.88 8.55 8.41
C TRP A 217 5.78 9.62 8.51
N ILE A 218 5.80 10.59 7.59
CA ILE A 218 4.71 11.59 7.50
C ILE A 218 3.39 10.90 7.15
N ALA A 219 3.40 10.02 6.15
CA ALA A 219 2.23 9.24 5.76
C ALA A 219 1.74 8.33 6.90
N PHE A 220 2.65 7.71 7.66
CA PHE A 220 2.32 6.91 8.84
C PHE A 220 1.58 7.72 9.92
N ILE A 221 2.06 8.94 10.20
CA ILE A 221 1.43 9.86 11.16
C ILE A 221 0.00 10.19 10.71
N VAL A 222 -0.16 10.63 9.46
CA VAL A 222 -1.46 11.00 8.89
C VAL A 222 -2.42 9.80 8.87
N SER A 223 -1.94 8.64 8.45
CA SER A 223 -2.72 7.39 8.41
C SER A 223 -3.17 6.96 9.81
N SER A 224 -2.29 7.07 10.80
CA SER A 224 -2.60 6.72 12.19
C SER A 224 -3.64 7.67 12.78
N ILE A 225 -3.50 8.98 12.57
CA ILE A 225 -4.48 9.98 13.02
C ILE A 225 -5.85 9.71 12.37
N SER A 226 -5.87 9.47 11.07
CA SER A 226 -7.10 9.15 10.33
C SER A 226 -7.76 7.88 10.88
N PHE A 227 -6.98 6.83 11.13
CA PHE A 227 -7.48 5.57 11.69
C PHE A 227 -8.02 5.73 13.12
N ILE A 228 -7.35 6.53 13.96
CA ILE A 228 -7.81 6.87 15.32
C ILE A 228 -9.13 7.64 15.28
N PHE A 229 -9.25 8.61 14.37
CA PHE A 229 -10.45 9.43 14.24
C PHE A 229 -11.65 8.62 13.76
N LEU A 230 -11.44 7.72 12.80
CA LEU A 230 -12.48 6.87 12.21
C LEU A 230 -12.84 5.64 13.06
N SER A 231 -12.04 5.29 14.07
CA SER A 231 -12.35 4.18 14.98
C SER A 231 -13.51 4.54 15.90
N LEU A 232 -14.65 3.86 15.72
CA LEU A 232 -15.97 4.25 16.24
C LEU A 232 -16.17 4.11 17.78
N ASP A 233 -15.27 3.43 18.49
CA ASP A 233 -15.42 3.20 19.94
C ASP A 233 -14.42 3.97 20.81
N SER A 234 -14.93 4.66 21.83
CA SER A 234 -14.15 5.51 22.75
C SER A 234 -13.05 4.75 23.51
N LYS A 235 -13.29 3.48 23.85
CA LYS A 235 -12.31 2.61 24.53
C LYS A 235 -11.15 2.21 23.62
N ALA A 236 -11.42 1.89 22.35
CA ALA A 236 -10.40 1.58 21.37
C ALA A 236 -9.59 2.84 21.02
N LYS A 237 -10.26 3.98 20.87
CA LYS A 237 -9.64 5.27 20.59
C LYS A 237 -8.59 5.67 21.63
N LYS A 238 -8.87 5.52 22.93
CA LYS A 238 -7.89 5.78 24.01
C LYS A 238 -6.65 4.89 23.91
N LYS A 239 -6.83 3.59 23.64
CA LYS A 239 -5.72 2.65 23.44
C LYS A 239 -4.88 3.01 22.22
N LEU A 240 -5.53 3.38 21.12
CA LEU A 240 -4.84 3.79 19.90
C LEU A 240 -4.03 5.08 20.09
N ILE A 241 -4.57 6.07 20.81
CA ILE A 241 -3.83 7.30 21.15
C ILE A 241 -2.58 6.96 21.95
N LEU A 242 -2.68 6.07 22.96
CA LEU A 242 -1.52 5.64 23.75
C LEU A 242 -0.47 4.93 22.87
N ILE A 243 -0.89 3.98 22.03
CA ILE A 243 0.01 3.28 21.11
C ILE A 243 0.70 4.28 20.17
N PHE A 244 -0.06 5.21 19.61
CA PHE A 244 0.46 6.23 18.71
C PHE A 244 1.51 7.13 19.38
N ILE A 245 1.23 7.59 20.61
CA ILE A 245 2.19 8.36 21.40
C ILE A 245 3.46 7.56 21.66
N LEU A 246 3.34 6.28 22.03
CA LEU A 246 4.49 5.41 22.27
C LEU A 246 5.33 5.19 21.00
N VAL A 247 4.69 4.99 19.85
CA VAL A 247 5.39 4.82 18.56
C VAL A 247 6.10 6.12 18.14
N ILE A 248 5.44 7.27 18.28
CA ILE A 248 6.08 8.57 17.99
C ILE A 248 7.24 8.82 18.94
N PHE A 249 7.06 8.57 20.24
CA PHE A 249 8.12 8.75 21.22
C PHE A 249 9.31 7.83 20.93
N GLY A 250 9.07 6.56 20.61
CA GLY A 250 10.10 5.63 20.19
C GLY A 250 10.81 6.08 18.92
N PHE A 251 10.07 6.56 17.92
CA PHE A 251 10.65 7.10 16.69
C PHE A 251 11.52 8.34 16.96
N LEU A 252 11.02 9.33 17.71
CA LEU A 252 11.77 10.52 18.08
C LEU A 252 13.02 10.18 18.91
N PHE A 253 12.91 9.23 19.83
CA PHE A 253 14.04 8.71 20.59
C PHE A 253 15.11 8.10 19.68
N THR A 254 14.71 7.29 18.68
CA THR A 254 15.66 6.71 17.71
C THR A 254 16.32 7.78 16.84
N LEU A 255 15.59 8.82 16.42
CA LEU A 255 16.16 9.94 15.66
C LEU A 255 17.18 10.72 16.49
N LYS A 256 16.87 10.99 17.77
CA LYS A 256 17.72 11.77 18.67
C LYS A 256 18.97 10.99 19.11
N THR A 257 18.85 9.66 19.24
CA THR A 257 19.96 8.79 19.65
C THR A 257 20.69 8.15 18.45
N LYS A 258 20.29 8.46 17.22
CA LYS A 258 20.89 7.94 15.99
C LYS A 258 22.42 8.03 15.99
N ASN A 259 22.98 9.12 16.50
CA ASN A 259 24.44 9.33 16.58
C ASN A 259 25.15 8.44 17.61
N ILE A 260 24.41 7.93 18.60
CA ILE A 260 24.91 7.03 19.65
C ILE A 260 24.90 5.58 19.16
N TRP A 261 23.86 5.18 18.43
CA TRP A 261 23.70 3.82 17.90
C TRP A 261 24.43 3.58 16.57
N ILE A 262 24.61 4.61 15.75
CA ILE A 262 25.45 4.58 14.53
C ILE A 262 26.86 5.04 14.90
N GLY A 263 27.41 4.46 15.96
CA GLY A 263 28.80 4.63 16.36
C GLY A 263 29.73 4.03 15.31
N ARG A 264 29.97 4.77 14.21
CA ARG A 264 31.12 4.63 13.27
C ARG A 264 31.14 5.59 12.07
N GLN A 265 30.20 6.53 11.91
CA GLN A 265 30.30 7.53 10.82
C GLN A 265 31.06 8.82 11.20
N ILE A 266 31.43 9.01 12.47
CA ILE A 266 32.22 10.19 12.89
C ILE A 266 33.73 10.00 12.65
N ILE A 267 34.21 8.77 12.43
CA ILE A 267 35.63 8.52 12.11
C ILE A 267 35.99 8.98 10.69
N ALA A 268 35.01 9.20 9.81
CA ALA A 268 35.24 9.76 8.47
C ALA A 268 35.37 11.30 8.43
N ILE A 269 35.29 11.99 9.58
CA ILE A 269 35.32 13.47 9.65
C ILE A 269 36.76 14.01 9.84
N VAL A 270 37.77 13.15 9.87
CA VAL A 270 39.19 13.58 9.99
C VAL A 270 39.94 13.52 8.65
N GLU A 271 39.31 13.04 7.57
CA GLU A 271 39.87 13.24 6.22
C GLU A 271 39.16 14.42 5.54
N PRO A 272 39.91 15.37 4.94
CA PRO A 272 39.32 16.42 4.14
C PRO A 272 38.77 15.80 2.86
N ILE A 273 37.48 15.48 2.88
CA ILE A 273 36.76 14.92 1.74
C ILE A 273 36.68 16.02 0.68
N GLU A 274 37.54 15.92 -0.33
CA GLU A 274 37.45 16.62 -1.61
C GLU A 274 36.03 16.50 -2.19
N ASP A 275 35.70 17.40 -3.12
CA ASP A 275 34.45 17.55 -3.86
C ASP A 275 33.94 16.23 -4.50
N THR A 276 33.43 15.32 -3.67
CA THR A 276 33.09 13.96 -4.06
C THR A 276 31.79 13.95 -4.86
N LEU A 277 31.78 13.12 -5.90
CA LEU A 277 30.65 12.86 -6.79
C LEU A 277 29.35 12.53 -6.00
N GLU A 278 29.46 11.97 -4.80
CA GLU A 278 28.34 11.72 -3.90
C GLU A 278 27.67 13.00 -3.37
N MET A 279 28.44 14.01 -2.96
CA MET A 279 27.90 15.30 -2.50
C MET A 279 27.13 15.99 -3.63
N LYS A 280 27.70 15.97 -4.84
CA LYS A 280 27.06 16.47 -6.07
C LYS A 280 25.76 15.71 -6.36
N ASN A 281 25.75 14.38 -6.25
CA ASN A 281 24.57 13.54 -6.48
C ASN A 281 23.45 13.75 -5.43
N VAL A 282 23.80 14.02 -4.17
CA VAL A 282 22.82 14.32 -3.11
C VAL A 282 22.20 15.70 -3.31
N LEU A 283 23.02 16.71 -3.62
CA LEU A 283 22.55 18.07 -3.90
C LEU A 283 21.68 18.11 -5.18
N MET A 284 22.09 17.41 -6.24
CA MET A 284 21.33 17.29 -7.49
C MET A 284 19.96 16.61 -7.26
N ARG A 285 19.88 15.58 -6.40
CA ARG A 285 18.60 14.94 -6.03
C ARG A 285 17.65 15.87 -5.27
N GLN A 286 18.17 16.70 -4.36
CA GLN A 286 17.34 17.68 -3.64
C GLN A 286 16.82 18.79 -4.56
N GLN A 287 17.62 19.21 -5.54
CA GLN A 287 17.20 20.19 -6.54
C GLN A 287 16.11 19.65 -7.47
N GLY A 288 16.16 18.36 -7.83
CA GLY A 288 15.15 17.73 -8.70
C GLY A 288 13.72 17.89 -8.18
N HIS A 289 13.47 17.70 -6.88
CA HIS A 289 12.12 17.87 -6.33
C HIS A 289 11.63 19.32 -6.42
N LEU A 290 12.45 20.30 -6.04
CA LEU A 290 12.06 21.72 -6.10
C LEU A 290 11.77 22.17 -7.53
N VAL A 291 12.54 21.67 -8.51
CA VAL A 291 12.30 21.91 -9.94
C VAL A 291 10.96 21.31 -10.36
N ILE A 292 10.68 20.05 -9.99
CA ILE A 292 9.38 19.40 -10.27
C ILE A 292 8.23 20.22 -9.66
N TRP A 293 8.32 20.64 -8.40
CA TRP A 293 7.27 21.46 -7.76
C TRP A 293 7.05 22.79 -8.46
N ARG A 294 8.13 23.50 -8.80
CA ARG A 294 8.07 24.76 -9.54
C ARG A 294 7.37 24.57 -10.89
N ASP A 295 7.74 23.54 -11.63
CA ASP A 295 7.21 23.29 -12.96
C ASP A 295 5.76 22.80 -12.90
N SER A 296 5.38 21.98 -11.91
CA SER A 296 3.98 21.65 -11.62
C SER A 296 3.12 22.88 -11.32
N LEU A 297 3.62 23.80 -10.50
CA LEU A 297 2.91 25.04 -10.18
C LEU A 297 2.75 25.94 -11.41
N ARG A 298 3.80 26.06 -12.24
CA ARG A 298 3.72 26.78 -13.51
C ARG A 298 2.67 26.18 -14.44
N MET A 299 2.63 24.86 -14.57
CA MET A 299 1.61 24.16 -15.37
C MET A 299 0.19 24.41 -14.84
N LEU A 300 0.02 24.43 -13.50
CA LEU A 300 -1.26 24.72 -12.87
C LEU A 300 -1.73 26.16 -13.17
N PHE A 301 -0.84 27.15 -13.07
CA PHE A 301 -1.18 28.54 -13.34
C PHE A 301 -1.37 28.83 -14.83
N ASP A 302 -0.67 28.12 -15.72
CA ASP A 302 -0.85 28.22 -17.17
C ASP A 302 -2.19 27.60 -17.62
N LYS A 303 -2.58 26.47 -17.02
CA LYS A 303 -3.81 25.73 -17.37
C LYS A 303 -4.63 25.34 -16.13
N PRO A 304 -5.32 26.30 -15.49
CA PRO A 304 -5.95 26.09 -14.18
C PRO A 304 -7.18 25.18 -14.18
N VAL A 305 -7.90 25.08 -15.30
CA VAL A 305 -9.20 24.36 -15.34
C VAL A 305 -9.00 22.88 -15.63
N PHE A 306 -8.32 22.54 -16.73
CA PHE A 306 -8.17 21.15 -17.19
C PHE A 306 -6.71 20.66 -17.12
N GLY A 307 -5.79 21.47 -16.61
CA GLY A 307 -4.37 21.12 -16.56
C GLY A 307 -3.75 20.90 -17.95
N VAL A 308 -2.65 20.17 -17.98
CA VAL A 308 -1.87 19.90 -19.21
C VAL A 308 -2.39 18.70 -20.02
N GLY A 309 -3.48 18.06 -19.58
CA GLY A 309 -4.01 16.83 -20.16
C GLY A 309 -3.63 15.59 -19.36
N LEU A 310 -4.46 14.54 -19.47
CA LEU A 310 -4.33 13.31 -18.70
C LEU A 310 -2.99 12.62 -19.01
N GLY A 311 -2.21 12.36 -17.95
CA GLY A 311 -0.89 11.72 -18.03
C GLY A 311 0.23 12.57 -18.67
N SER A 312 -0.04 13.82 -19.06
CA SER A 312 0.94 14.66 -19.79
C SER A 312 1.95 15.37 -18.87
N PHE A 313 2.08 14.93 -17.63
CA PHE A 313 3.04 15.46 -16.65
C PHE A 313 4.35 14.65 -16.76
N HIS A 314 5.25 15.07 -17.65
CA HIS A 314 6.55 14.44 -17.86
C HIS A 314 7.66 15.46 -18.12
#